data_AF-X1NNR7-F1
#
_entry.id   AF-X1NNR7-F1
#
_cell.length_a   1.000
_cell.length_b   1.000
_cell.length_c   1.000
_cell.angle_alpha   90.00
_cell.angle_beta   90.00
_cell.angle_gamma   90.00
#
_symmetry.space_group_name_H-M   'P 1'
#
loop_
_entity.id
_entity.type
_entity.pdbx_description
1 polymer ?
#
loop_
_entity_poly.entity_id
_entity_poly.type
_entity_poly.pdbx_seq_one_letter_code
_entity_poly.pdbx_strand_id
1 'polypeptide(L)'
;MRKNKWSKILVFGILTLIFILSSLSVVQANNQGKITAIVVQGNENISLDLIISQIASNLGDVFSKENIEKDMKAVYDLGYFKDVKIKLESFRDGYKVVFVVVENLPIKEIVLKEIL
;
A
#
# COMPACT_ATOMS: atom_id res chain seq x y z
N MET A 1 -59.72 19.93 4.84
CA MET A 1 -58.29 19.54 4.71
C MET A 1 -57.75 19.99 3.34
N ARG A 2 -57.05 21.12 3.28
CA ARG A 2 -56.49 21.69 2.03
C ARG A 2 -55.25 20.88 1.66
N LYS A 3 -55.25 20.21 0.50
CA LYS A 3 -54.12 19.38 0.05
C LYS A 3 -52.98 20.31 -0.42
N ASN A 4 -51.84 20.26 0.27
CA ASN A 4 -50.69 21.15 0.08
C ASN A 4 -49.89 20.75 -1.17
N LYS A 5 -50.39 21.06 -2.37
CA LYS A 5 -49.72 20.77 -3.65
C LYS A 5 -48.27 21.29 -3.69
N TRP A 6 -48.01 22.42 -3.02
CA TRP A 6 -46.68 23.02 -2.87
C TRP A 6 -45.69 22.17 -2.05
N SER A 7 -46.16 21.44 -1.03
CA SER A 7 -45.31 20.51 -0.27
C SER A 7 -44.83 19.36 -1.15
N LYS A 8 -45.67 18.88 -2.08
CA LYS A 8 -45.28 17.81 -3.02
C LYS A 8 -44.22 18.27 -4.03
N ILE A 9 -44.31 19.53 -4.50
CA ILE A 9 -43.34 20.11 -5.43
C ILE A 9 -41.97 20.26 -4.76
N LEU A 10 -41.94 20.72 -3.50
CA LEU A 10 -40.71 20.83 -2.72
C LEU A 10 -40.08 19.45 -2.46
N VAL A 11 -40.90 18.45 -2.10
CA VAL A 11 -40.42 17.08 -1.88
C VAL A 11 -39.89 16.48 -3.17
N PHE A 12 -40.57 16.69 -4.31
CA PHE A 12 -40.11 16.20 -5.60
C PHE A 12 -38.80 16.86 -6.04
N GLY A 13 -38.67 18.18 -5.84
CA GLY A 13 -37.43 18.92 -6.09
C GLY A 13 -36.25 18.42 -5.25
N ILE A 14 -36.47 18.15 -3.96
CA ILE A 14 -35.46 17.59 -3.06
C ILE A 14 -35.05 16.18 -3.49
N LEU A 15 -36.01 15.33 -3.88
CA LEU A 15 -35.73 13.98 -4.37
C LEU A 15 -34.92 13.99 -5.67
N THR A 16 -35.25 14.89 -6.59
CA THR A 16 -34.46 15.05 -7.84
C THR A 16 -33.05 15.56 -7.55
N LEU A 17 -32.90 16.45 -6.57
CA LEU A 17 -31.59 16.95 -6.17
C LEU A 17 -30.73 15.84 -5.54
N ILE A 18 -31.30 15.05 -4.63
CA ILE A 18 -30.62 13.90 -4.02
C ILE A 18 -30.22 12.86 -5.09
N PHE A 19 -31.11 12.62 -6.07
CA PHE A 19 -30.82 11.71 -7.18
C PHE A 19 -29.64 12.21 -8.04
N ILE A 20 -29.57 13.51 -8.33
CA ILE A 20 -28.44 14.11 -9.05
C ILE A 20 -27.14 14.01 -8.24
N LEU A 21 -27.17 14.28 -6.93
CA LEU A 21 -25.98 14.19 -6.08
C LEU A 21 -25.46 12.75 -5.93
N SER A 22 -26.33 11.73 -5.98
CA SER A 22 -25.90 10.32 -5.90
C SER A 22 -25.13 9.80 -7.12
N SER A 23 -25.09 10.56 -8.23
CA SER A 23 -24.40 10.16 -9.46
C SER A 23 -22.92 10.55 -9.52
N LEU A 24 -22.39 11.19 -8.48
CA LEU A 24 -20.95 11.48 -8.36
C LEU A 24 -20.20 10.17 -8.08
N SER A 25 -19.86 9.46 -9.16
CA SER A 25 -18.93 8.35 -9.11
C SER A 25 -17.58 8.89 -8.65
N VAL A 26 -17.11 8.44 -7.49
CA VAL A 26 -15.74 8.70 -7.02
C VAL A 26 -14.81 7.96 -7.99
N VAL A 27 -14.18 8.69 -8.92
CA VAL A 27 -13.12 8.13 -9.75
C VAL A 27 -11.93 7.87 -8.84
N GLN A 28 -11.78 6.60 -8.43
CA GLN A 28 -10.57 6.13 -7.77
C GLN A 28 -9.47 6.14 -8.81
N ALA A 29 -8.46 6.99 -8.64
CA ALA A 29 -7.25 6.98 -9.45
C ALA A 29 -6.53 5.65 -9.21
N ASN A 30 -6.88 4.63 -9.98
CA ASN A 30 -6.19 3.36 -9.96
C ASN A 30 -4.90 3.54 -10.76
N ASN A 31 -3.76 3.60 -10.08
CA ASN A 31 -2.43 3.66 -10.68
C ASN A 31 -2.11 2.30 -11.34
N GLN A 32 -2.72 2.02 -12.49
CA GLN A 32 -2.65 0.74 -13.22
C GLN A 32 -1.32 0.54 -13.98
N GLY A 33 -0.19 0.94 -13.40
CA GLY A 33 1.13 0.70 -13.98
C GLY A 33 1.64 -0.71 -13.68
N LYS A 34 2.51 -1.25 -14.54
CA LYS A 34 3.20 -2.51 -14.29
C LYS A 34 4.46 -2.29 -13.43
N ILE A 35 4.88 -3.29 -12.68
CA ILE A 35 6.18 -3.29 -12.02
C ILE A 35 7.26 -3.55 -13.07
N THR A 36 8.12 -2.57 -13.34
CA THR A 36 9.19 -2.66 -14.34
C THR A 36 10.56 -2.83 -13.70
N ALA A 37 10.66 -2.61 -12.39
CA ALA A 37 11.86 -2.88 -11.61
C ALA A 37 11.53 -3.11 -10.13
N ILE A 38 12.28 -4.01 -9.49
CA ILE A 38 12.29 -4.20 -8.04
C ILE A 38 13.73 -4.02 -7.58
N VAL A 39 13.95 -3.17 -6.59
CA VAL A 39 15.28 -2.83 -6.06
C VAL A 39 15.24 -2.88 -4.56
N VAL A 40 16.30 -3.42 -3.95
CA VAL A 40 16.51 -3.35 -2.49
C VAL A 40 17.68 -2.40 -2.21
N GLN A 41 17.56 -1.57 -1.18
CA GLN A 41 18.58 -0.61 -0.75
C GLN A 41 18.76 -0.68 0.75
N GLY A 42 20.01 -0.55 1.22
CA GLY A 42 20.35 -0.52 2.65
C GLY A 42 20.64 -1.89 3.25
N ASN A 43 20.65 -2.96 2.45
CA ASN A 43 21.22 -4.23 2.86
C ASN A 43 22.75 -4.19 2.70
N GLU A 44 23.46 -4.62 3.74
CA GLU A 44 24.92 -4.66 3.81
C GLU A 44 25.39 -6.08 4.15
N ASN A 45 24.81 -6.70 5.17
CA ASN A 45 25.17 -8.04 5.63
C ASN A 45 24.13 -9.10 5.19
N ILE A 46 22.90 -8.69 4.93
CA ILE A 46 21.84 -9.58 4.48
C ILE A 46 21.87 -9.70 2.96
N SER A 47 21.88 -10.95 2.48
CA SER A 47 21.91 -11.25 1.05
C SER A 47 20.72 -10.64 0.31
N LEU A 48 21.00 -9.99 -0.81
CA LEU A 48 19.98 -9.47 -1.71
C LEU A 48 19.02 -10.58 -2.18
N ASP A 49 19.56 -11.75 -2.54
CA ASP A 49 18.77 -12.88 -3.05
C ASP A 49 17.79 -13.40 -2.00
N LEU A 50 18.18 -13.39 -0.72
CA LEU A 50 17.29 -13.76 0.38
C LEU A 50 16.11 -12.79 0.46
N ILE A 51 16.38 -11.48 0.41
CA ILE A 51 15.33 -10.46 0.48
C ILE A 51 14.39 -10.57 -0.72
N ILE A 52 14.94 -10.72 -1.93
CA ILE A 52 14.17 -10.88 -3.16
C ILE A 52 13.32 -12.16 -3.12
N SER A 53 13.84 -13.27 -2.58
CA SER A 53 13.08 -14.53 -2.49
C SER A 53 11.84 -14.45 -1.59
N GLN A 54 11.78 -13.44 -0.71
CA GLN A 54 10.65 -13.20 0.18
C GLN A 54 9.57 -12.31 -0.44
N ILE A 55 9.88 -11.63 -1.55
CA ILE A 55 8.96 -10.75 -2.27
C ILE A 55 8.19 -11.57 -3.30
N ALA A 56 6.86 -11.56 -3.22
CA ALA A 56 6.00 -12.31 -4.13
C ALA A 56 5.72 -11.56 -5.45
N SER A 57 5.74 -10.22 -5.45
CA SER A 57 5.57 -9.44 -6.67
C SER A 57 6.75 -9.59 -7.62
N ASN A 58 6.47 -9.62 -8.93
CA ASN A 58 7.45 -9.82 -9.98
C ASN A 58 7.42 -8.69 -11.03
N LEU A 59 8.46 -8.68 -11.87
CA LEU A 59 8.49 -7.82 -13.05
C LEU A 59 7.36 -8.18 -14.02
N GLY A 60 6.65 -7.18 -14.51
CA GLY A 60 5.51 -7.32 -15.42
C GLY A 60 4.16 -7.41 -14.71
N ASP A 61 4.13 -7.64 -13.40
CA ASP A 61 2.90 -7.67 -12.61
C ASP A 61 2.23 -6.29 -12.60
N VAL A 62 0.90 -6.29 -12.55
CA VAL A 62 0.15 -5.05 -12.32
C VAL A 62 0.40 -4.60 -10.89
N PHE A 63 0.83 -3.36 -10.71
CA PHE A 63 1.07 -2.80 -9.39
C PHE A 63 -0.21 -2.83 -8.55
N SER A 64 -0.08 -3.37 -7.34
CA SER A 64 -1.12 -3.34 -6.31
C SER A 64 -0.48 -2.91 -5.01
N LYS A 65 -1.01 -1.83 -4.42
CA LYS A 65 -0.56 -1.32 -3.12
C LYS A 65 -0.65 -2.40 -2.04
N GLU A 66 -1.73 -3.19 -2.06
CA GLU A 66 -1.95 -4.28 -1.10
C GLU A 66 -0.88 -5.38 -1.25
N ASN A 67 -0.53 -5.76 -2.47
CA ASN A 67 0.50 -6.78 -2.69
C ASN A 67 1.87 -6.30 -2.23
N ILE A 68 2.22 -5.04 -2.54
CA ILE A 68 3.49 -4.46 -2.10
C ILE A 68 3.55 -4.28 -0.58
N GLU A 69 2.43 -3.98 0.08
CA GLU A 69 2.36 -3.97 1.55
C GLU A 69 2.57 -5.36 2.16
N LYS A 70 2.02 -6.41 1.52
CA LYS A 70 2.26 -7.81 1.94
C LYS A 70 3.73 -8.20 1.75
N ASP A 71 4.33 -7.85 0.62
CA ASP A 71 5.75 -8.10 0.36
C ASP A 71 6.65 -7.36 1.35
N MET A 72 6.34 -6.09 1.64
CA MET A 72 7.05 -5.30 2.65
C MET A 72 6.99 -5.97 4.02
N LYS A 73 5.80 -6.45 4.41
CA LYS A 73 5.62 -7.18 5.66
C LYS A 73 6.42 -8.48 5.67
N ALA A 74 6.41 -9.23 4.57
CA ALA A 74 7.14 -10.48 4.45
C ALA A 74 8.66 -10.27 4.61
N VAL A 75 9.21 -9.21 4.01
CA VAL A 75 10.61 -8.80 4.21
C VAL A 75 10.88 -8.39 5.65
N TYR A 76 9.98 -7.63 6.29
CA TYR A 76 10.12 -7.24 7.70
C TYR A 76 10.10 -8.46 8.64
N ASP A 77 9.23 -9.43 8.36
CA ASP A 77 9.04 -10.64 9.16
C ASP A 77 10.26 -11.58 9.14
N LEU A 78 11.23 -11.38 8.24
CA LEU A 78 12.54 -12.04 8.31
C LEU A 78 13.28 -11.74 9.63
N GLY A 79 12.94 -10.64 10.32
CA GLY A 79 13.51 -10.29 11.62
C GLY A 79 14.91 -9.69 11.58
N TYR A 80 15.50 -9.52 10.39
CA TYR A 80 16.83 -8.93 10.22
C TYR A 80 16.82 -7.40 10.16
N PHE A 81 15.67 -6.77 9.97
CA PHE A 81 15.56 -5.33 9.74
C PHE A 81 14.81 -4.65 10.88
N LYS A 82 15.29 -3.48 11.31
CA LYS A 82 14.60 -2.61 12.28
C LYS A 82 13.48 -1.79 11.61
N ASP A 83 13.62 -1.55 10.32
CA ASP A 83 12.71 -0.74 9.51
C ASP A 83 12.75 -1.21 8.05
N VAL A 84 11.59 -1.25 7.42
CA VAL A 84 11.42 -1.58 5.99
C VAL A 84 10.41 -0.59 5.42
N LYS A 85 10.84 0.16 4.40
CA LYS A 85 10.01 1.18 3.73
C LYS A 85 9.95 0.92 2.24
N ILE A 86 8.83 1.31 1.65
CA ILE A 86 8.65 1.25 0.19
C ILE A 86 8.73 2.66 -0.38
N LYS A 87 9.51 2.81 -1.44
CA LYS A 87 9.44 3.96 -2.35
C LYS A 87 8.97 3.48 -3.71
N LEU A 88 7.98 4.18 -4.26
CA LEU A 88 7.47 3.94 -5.61
C LEU A 88 7.96 5.05 -6.52
N GLU A 89 8.67 4.70 -7.58
CA GLU A 89 9.17 5.65 -8.58
C GLU A 89 8.59 5.31 -9.94
N SER A 90 8.21 6.32 -10.73
CA SER A 90 7.95 6.11 -12.16
C SER A 90 9.25 5.72 -12.86
N PHE A 91 9.23 4.62 -13.60
CA PHE A 91 10.41 4.11 -14.30
C PHE A 91 10.02 3.41 -15.59
N ARG A 92 10.56 3.91 -16.72
CA ARG A 92 10.17 3.47 -18.07
C ARG A 92 8.65 3.60 -18.26
N ASP A 93 7.99 2.54 -18.68
CA ASP A 93 6.55 2.40 -18.93
C ASP A 93 5.76 1.91 -17.69
N GLY A 94 6.36 1.92 -16.50
CA GLY A 94 5.69 1.48 -15.28
C GLY A 94 6.35 2.00 -14.01
N TYR A 95 6.38 1.16 -12.97
CA TYR A 95 6.86 1.49 -11.65
C TYR A 95 8.12 0.72 -11.27
N LYS A 96 9.07 1.41 -10.66
CA LYS A 96 10.13 0.81 -9.86
C LYS A 96 9.70 0.81 -8.40
N VAL A 97 9.66 -0.39 -7.81
CA VAL A 97 9.41 -0.56 -6.38
C VAL A 97 10.75 -0.71 -5.68
N VAL A 98 11.05 0.20 -4.75
CA VAL A 98 12.29 0.21 -3.99
C VAL A 98 12.01 -0.13 -2.53
N PHE A 99 12.53 -1.28 -2.08
CA PHE A 99 12.52 -1.70 -0.69
C PHE A 99 13.75 -1.10 0.00
N VAL A 100 13.53 -0.10 0.85
CA VAL A 100 14.57 0.52 1.66
C VAL A 100 14.56 -0.16 3.02
N VAL A 101 15.60 -0.91 3.32
CA VAL A 101 15.75 -1.67 4.57
C VAL A 101 16.80 -1.04 5.47
N VAL A 102 16.64 -1.21 6.77
CA VAL A 102 17.66 -0.82 7.76
C VAL A 102 17.95 -2.03 8.65
N GLU A 103 19.13 -2.62 8.52
CA GLU A 103 19.53 -3.82 9.25
C GLU A 103 19.59 -3.60 10.77
N ASN A 104 19.25 -4.66 11.51
CA ASN A 104 19.49 -4.77 12.94
C ASN A 104 21.00 -4.80 13.21
N LEU A 105 21.41 -4.23 14.35
CA LEU A 105 22.80 -4.37 14.79
C LEU A 105 23.06 -5.84 15.16
N PRO A 106 24.26 -6.37 14.87
CA PRO A 106 24.62 -7.70 15.31
C PRO A 106 24.53 -7.79 16.83
N ILE A 107 23.92 -8.87 17.32
CA ILE A 107 23.75 -9.13 18.75
C ILE A 107 25.15 -9.43 19.33
N LYS A 108 25.63 -8.59 20.24
CA LYS A 108 26.93 -8.77 20.91
C LYS A 108 26.82 -9.63 22.17
N GLU A 109 25.71 -9.51 22.89
CA GLU A 109 25.51 -10.15 24.18
C GLU A 109 24.01 -10.33 24.45
N ILE A 110 23.62 -11.42 25.11
CA ILE A 110 22.26 -11.68 25.57
C ILE A 110 22.31 -11.76 27.10
N VAL A 111 21.61 -10.84 27.79
CA VAL A 111 21.52 -10.83 29.26
C VAL A 111 20.16 -11.37 29.68
N LEU A 112 20.15 -12.51 30.39
CA LEU A 112 18.95 -13.07 30.99
C LEU A 112 18.75 -12.48 32.40
N LYS A 113 17.62 -11.83 32.64
CA LYS A 113 17.20 -11.45 34.00
C LYS A 113 16.15 -12.42 34.49
N GLU A 114 16.47 -13.19 35.53
CA GLU A 114 15.47 -13.89 36.33
C GLU A 114 14.65 -12.85 37.09
N ILE A 115 13.32 -12.88 36.90
CA ILE A 115 12.39 -12.10 37.70
C ILE A 115 12.01 -13.00 38.89
N LEU A 116 12.56 -12.70 40.07
CA LEU A 116 12.19 -13.32 41.35
C LEU A 116 10.84 -12.80 41.85
#